data_AF-A0A1V9VCE8-F1
#
_entry.id   AF-A0A1V9VCE8-F1
#
_cell.length_a   1.000
_cell.length_b   1.000
_cell.length_c   1.000
_cell.angle_alpha   90.00
_cell.angle_beta   90.00
_cell.angle_gamma   90.00
#
_symmetry.space_group_name_H-M   'P 1'
#
loop_
_entity.id
_entity.type
_entity.pdbx_description
1 polymer ?
#
loop_
_entity_poly.entity_id
_entity_poly.type
_entity_poly.pdbx_seq_one_letter_code
_entity_poly.pdbx_strand_id
1 'polypeptide(L)'
;MFKDDFKDITVIRGNEGDIEVFKDSKFWQKKDGEIKEYDFCLKDYGVSYSKVFENITLEENLNILRNYDDEILNLAKFNVALYLLFASRVDSLDEAWQRLN
;
A
#
# COMPACT_ATOMS: atom_id res chain seq x y z
N MET A 1 -14.82 11.28 16.47
CA MET A 1 -14.30 12.07 17.60
C MET A 1 -12.77 12.25 17.54
N PHE A 2 -12.12 12.18 16.36
CA PHE A 2 -10.66 12.40 16.22
C PHE A 2 -10.31 13.29 15.00
N LYS A 3 -11.30 13.78 14.26
CA LYS A 3 -11.09 14.51 13.00
C LYS A 3 -10.28 15.79 13.19
N ASP A 4 -10.38 16.40 14.37
CA ASP A 4 -9.80 17.69 14.69
C ASP A 4 -8.41 17.58 15.32
N ASP A 5 -8.03 16.39 15.80
CA ASP A 5 -6.72 16.13 16.42
C ASP A 5 -5.62 15.82 15.38
N PHE A 6 -6.00 15.45 14.16
CA PHE A 6 -5.08 15.12 13.08
C PHE A 6 -5.18 16.14 11.95
N LYS A 7 -4.01 16.67 11.56
CA LYS A 7 -3.86 17.58 10.41
C LYS A 7 -4.34 16.89 9.13
N ASP A 8 -3.75 15.73 8.86
CA ASP A 8 -4.05 14.88 7.72
C ASP A 8 -4.43 13.49 8.23
N ILE A 9 -5.52 12.92 7.71
CA ILE A 9 -5.93 11.54 8.01
C ILE A 9 -6.12 10.82 6.68
N THR A 10 -5.50 9.64 6.58
CA THR A 10 -5.77 8.67 5.53
C THR A 10 -6.31 7.39 6.17
N VAL A 11 -7.41 6.87 5.64
CA VAL A 11 -7.92 5.54 5.96
C VAL A 11 -7.81 4.68 4.72
N ILE A 12 -7.10 3.56 4.80
CA ILE A 12 -7.04 2.58 3.73
C ILE A 12 -7.94 1.40 4.05
N ARG A 13 -8.68 0.92 3.04
CA ARG A 13 -9.36 -0.36 3.15
C ARG A 13 -8.32 -1.46 2.91
N GLY A 14 -7.81 -2.05 3.98
CA GLY A 14 -7.02 -3.27 3.89
C GLY A 14 -7.85 -4.46 3.41
N ASN A 15 -7.17 -5.56 3.10
CA ASN A 15 -7.83 -6.86 2.96
C ASN A 15 -8.28 -7.36 4.33
N GLU A 16 -9.22 -8.30 4.41
CA GLU A 16 -9.82 -8.76 5.67
C GLU A 16 -8.76 -9.12 6.74
N GLY A 17 -8.58 -8.22 7.72
CA GLY A 17 -7.64 -8.41 8.83
C GLY A 17 -6.21 -7.91 8.59
N ASP A 18 -5.87 -7.49 7.37
CA ASP A 18 -4.52 -7.06 7.00
C ASP A 18 -4.34 -5.54 7.07
N ILE A 19 -3.20 -5.13 7.60
CA ILE A 19 -2.74 -3.73 7.63
C ILE A 19 -2.05 -3.30 6.32
N GLU A 20 -1.77 -4.26 5.43
CA GLU A 20 -1.10 -4.06 4.14
C GLU A 20 -2.03 -4.34 2.95
N VAL A 21 -1.68 -3.79 1.79
CA VAL A 21 -2.42 -3.96 0.54
C VAL A 21 -1.86 -5.14 -0.22
N PHE A 22 -2.72 -6.15 -0.45
CA PHE A 22 -2.42 -7.32 -1.29
C PHE A 22 -3.32 -7.44 -2.52
N LYS A 23 -4.34 -6.58 -2.65
CA LYS A 23 -5.34 -6.59 -3.73
C LYS A 23 -5.75 -5.16 -4.08
N ASP A 24 -6.45 -5.01 -5.20
CA ASP A 24 -7.12 -3.75 -5.57
C ASP A 24 -8.00 -3.24 -4.43
N SER A 25 -7.92 -1.95 -4.16
CA SER A 25 -8.65 -1.36 -3.05
C SER A 25 -8.83 0.14 -3.24
N LYS A 26 -9.22 0.80 -2.15
CA LYS A 26 -9.41 2.24 -2.07
C LYS A 26 -8.92 2.80 -0.74
N PHE A 27 -8.67 4.09 -0.73
CA PHE A 27 -8.39 4.85 0.47
C PHE A 27 -9.13 6.18 0.46
N TRP A 28 -9.35 6.72 1.66
CA TRP A 28 -9.95 8.03 1.87
C TRP A 28 -8.94 8.94 2.52
N GLN A 29 -8.81 10.16 2.01
CA GLN A 29 -7.92 11.16 2.58
C GLN A 29 -8.68 12.46 2.85
N LYS A 30 -8.47 13.04 4.03
CA LYS A 30 -8.91 14.40 4.35
C LYS A 30 -7.95 15.38 3.67
N LYS A 31 -8.38 16.08 2.63
CA LYS A 31 -7.65 17.18 1.97
C LYS A 31 -8.52 18.44 1.98
N ASP A 32 -7.97 19.56 2.41
CA ASP A 32 -8.65 20.86 2.45
C ASP A 32 -10.00 20.85 3.19
N GLY A 33 -10.12 20.00 4.21
CA GLY A 33 -11.35 19.85 4.99
C GLY A 33 -12.40 18.90 4.39
N GLU A 34 -12.19 18.44 3.15
CA GLU A 34 -13.01 17.47 2.44
C GLU A 34 -12.43 16.06 2.51
N ILE A 35 -13.30 15.05 2.53
CA ILE A 35 -12.87 13.65 2.41
C ILE A 35 -12.96 13.27 0.94
N LYS A 36 -11.83 12.88 0.35
CA LYS A 36 -11.75 12.40 -1.03
C LYS A 36 -11.49 10.90 -1.03
N GLU A 37 -12.21 10.18 -1.87
CA GLU A 37 -12.04 8.74 -2.11
C GLU A 37 -11.14 8.54 -3.33
N TYR A 38 -10.23 7.57 -3.24
CA TYR A 38 -9.32 7.18 -4.31
C TYR A 38 -9.32 5.68 -4.43
N ASP A 39 -9.66 5.18 -5.62
CA ASP A 39 -9.50 3.78 -5.99
C ASP A 39 -8.13 3.54 -6.63
N PHE A 40 -7.59 2.34 -6.48
CA PHE A 40 -6.42 1.90 -7.22
C PHE A 40 -6.57 0.44 -7.63
N CYS A 41 -5.97 0.11 -8.78
CA CYS A 41 -5.83 -1.26 -9.24
C CYS A 41 -4.33 -1.58 -9.34
N LEU A 42 -3.90 -2.67 -8.70
CA LEU A 42 -2.48 -3.06 -8.64
C LEU A 42 -1.88 -3.24 -10.04
N LYS A 43 -2.68 -3.77 -10.98
CA LYS A 43 -2.25 -4.00 -12.36
C LYS A 43 -1.90 -2.70 -13.11
N ASP A 44 -2.49 -1.57 -12.74
CA ASP A 44 -2.21 -0.28 -13.38
C ASP A 44 -0.78 0.19 -13.06
N TYR A 45 -0.20 -0.36 -12.00
CA TYR A 45 1.18 -0.16 -11.56
C TYR A 45 2.09 -1.35 -11.91
N GLY A 46 1.60 -2.32 -12.69
CA GLY A 46 2.36 -3.53 -13.02
C GLY A 46 2.57 -4.48 -11.85
N VAL A 47 1.79 -4.35 -10.77
CA VAL A 47 1.85 -5.22 -9.60
C VAL A 47 0.88 -6.37 -9.79
N SER A 48 1.41 -7.60 -9.88
CA SER A 48 0.65 -8.84 -9.79
C SER A 48 1.05 -9.58 -8.53
N TYR A 49 0.07 -10.00 -7.74
CA TYR A 49 0.31 -10.81 -6.54
C TYR A 49 -0.79 -11.85 -6.39
N SER A 50 -0.41 -13.13 -6.43
CA SER A 50 -1.35 -14.25 -6.32
C SER A 50 -1.02 -15.21 -5.18
N LYS A 51 0.02 -14.94 -4.40
CA LYS A 51 0.49 -15.85 -3.35
C LYS A 51 -0.43 -15.78 -2.13
N VAL A 52 -0.76 -16.96 -1.61
CA VAL A 52 -1.54 -17.13 -0.37
C VAL A 52 -0.70 -17.97 0.58
N PHE A 53 -0.52 -17.48 1.80
CA PHE A 53 0.20 -18.18 2.85
C PHE A 53 -0.78 -18.50 3.99
N GLU A 54 -1.09 -19.77 4.21
CA GLU A 54 -1.92 -20.18 5.36
C GLU A 54 -1.07 -20.36 6.63
N ASN A 55 0.11 -20.96 6.49
CA ASN A 55 1.11 -21.08 7.54
C ASN A 55 2.48 -20.85 6.93
N ILE A 56 3.25 -19.92 7.47
CA ILE A 56 4.61 -19.63 7.02
C ILE A 56 5.58 -19.86 8.17
N THR A 57 6.57 -20.72 7.95
CA THR A 57 7.63 -20.96 8.93
C THR A 57 8.63 -19.80 8.92
N LEU A 58 9.40 -19.66 10.00
CA LEU A 58 10.48 -18.68 10.07
C LEU A 58 11.51 -18.89 8.94
N GLU A 59 11.85 -20.14 8.64
CA GLU A 59 12.83 -20.46 7.58
C GLU A 59 12.31 -20.07 6.19
N GLU A 60 11.05 -20.36 5.88
CA GLU A 60 10.41 -19.94 4.63
C GLU A 60 10.35 -18.41 4.52
N ASN A 61 9.99 -17.72 5.60
CA ASN A 61 9.95 -16.25 5.62
C ASN A 61 11.35 -15.66 5.36
N LEU A 62 12.38 -16.17 6.05
CA LEU A 62 13.77 -15.76 5.82
C LEU A 62 14.22 -16.04 4.39
N ASN A 63 13.80 -17.17 3.80
CA ASN A 63 14.13 -17.49 2.42
C ASN A 63 13.46 -16.51 1.44
N ILE A 64 12.19 -16.16 1.65
CA ILE A 64 11.47 -15.16 0.83
C ILE A 64 12.16 -13.80 0.93
N LEU A 65 12.58 -13.36 2.12
CA LEU A 65 13.27 -12.09 2.29
C LEU A 65 14.64 -12.05 1.61
N ARG A 66 15.36 -13.18 1.57
CA ARG A 66 16.67 -13.29 0.92
C ARG A 66 16.59 -13.48 -0.59
N ASN A 67 15.55 -14.16 -1.05
CA ASN A 67 15.35 -14.60 -2.43
C ASN A 67 13.97 -14.18 -2.93
N TYR A 68 13.62 -12.90 -2.74
CA TYR A 68 12.35 -12.37 -3.21
C TYR A 68 12.33 -12.36 -4.75
N ASP A 69 11.15 -12.50 -5.32
CA ASP A 69 10.91 -12.29 -6.75
C ASP A 69 10.31 -10.92 -7.04
N ASP A 70 10.16 -10.60 -8.33
CA ASP A 70 9.65 -9.31 -8.78
C ASP A 70 8.21 -9.05 -8.28
N GLU A 71 7.38 -10.08 -8.11
CA GLU A 71 6.04 -9.93 -7.55
C GLU A 71 6.09 -9.39 -6.11
N ILE A 72 6.90 -10.01 -5.25
CA ILE A 72 7.08 -9.60 -3.86
C ILE A 72 7.72 -8.20 -3.80
N LEU A 73 8.75 -7.95 -4.63
CA LEU A 73 9.41 -6.64 -4.66
C LEU A 73 8.44 -5.54 -5.08
N ASN A 74 7.67 -5.75 -6.15
CA ASN A 74 6.73 -4.76 -6.67
C ASN A 74 5.59 -4.50 -5.68
N LEU A 75 5.10 -5.55 -5.01
CA LEU A 75 4.11 -5.40 -3.95
C LEU A 75 4.65 -4.57 -2.76
N ALA A 76 5.90 -4.84 -2.35
CA ALA A 76 6.55 -4.08 -1.28
C ALA A 76 6.75 -2.61 -1.68
N LYS A 77 7.24 -2.34 -2.90
CA LYS A 77 7.33 -0.99 -3.45
C LYS A 77 5.98 -0.29 -3.46
N PHE A 78 4.91 -1.00 -3.80
CA PHE A 78 3.58 -0.40 -3.88
C PHE A 78 3.06 0.03 -2.50
N ASN A 79 3.26 -0.82 -1.48
CA ASN A 79 2.95 -0.46 -0.10
C ASN A 79 3.81 0.74 0.38
N VAL A 80 5.08 0.81 0.00
CA VAL A 80 5.94 1.99 0.27
C VAL A 80 5.43 3.24 -0.45
N ALA A 81 4.95 3.12 -1.69
CA ALA A 81 4.38 4.24 -2.45
C ALA A 81 3.17 4.86 -1.72
N LEU A 82 2.30 4.01 -1.18
CA LEU A 82 1.18 4.44 -0.34
C LEU A 82 1.67 5.18 0.90
N TYR A 83 2.70 4.68 1.60
CA TYR A 83 3.26 5.38 2.75
C TYR A 83 3.88 6.74 2.40
N LEU A 84 4.56 6.86 1.26
CA LEU A 84 5.10 8.14 0.79
C LEU A 84 3.97 9.15 0.53
N LEU A 85 2.88 8.70 -0.10
CA LEU A 85 1.69 9.52 -0.33
C LEU A 85 1.03 9.93 1.00
N PHE A 86 0.85 8.99 1.92
CA PHE A 86 0.17 9.25 3.20
C PHE A 86 0.99 10.12 4.15
N ALA A 87 2.31 10.05 4.05
CA ALA A 87 3.24 10.92 4.76
C ALA A 87 3.45 12.28 4.06
N SER A 88 2.67 12.59 3.02
CA SER A 88 2.74 13.84 2.24
C SER A 88 4.16 14.13 1.71
N ARG A 89 4.86 13.08 1.25
CA ARG A 89 6.20 13.16 0.63
C ARG A 89 6.15 13.30 -0.89
N VAL A 90 4.99 13.03 -1.47
CA VAL A 90 4.64 13.14 -2.89
C VAL A 90 3.19 13.64 -3.00
N ASP A 91 2.80 14.11 -4.18
CA ASP A 91 1.46 14.65 -4.42
C ASP A 91 0.46 13.60 -4.93
N SER A 92 0.96 12.53 -5.56
CA SER A 92 0.14 11.43 -6.11
C SER A 92 0.77 10.05 -5.92
N LEU A 93 -0.08 9.02 -6.02
CA LEU A 93 0.38 7.62 -5.99
C LEU A 93 1.28 7.30 -7.20
N ASP A 94 0.94 7.82 -8.38
CA ASP A 94 1.75 7.69 -9.60
C ASP A 94 3.16 8.25 -9.42
N GLU A 95 3.30 9.42 -8.79
CA GLU A 95 4.60 10.03 -8.53
C GLU A 95 5.42 9.17 -7.57
N ALA A 96 4.82 8.68 -6.48
CA ALA A 96 5.53 7.76 -5.57
C ALA A 96 5.97 6.47 -6.28
N TRP A 97 5.11 5.90 -7.13
CA TRP A 97 5.45 4.69 -7.88
C TRP A 97 6.62 4.91 -8.85
N GLN A 98 6.63 6.04 -9.57
CA GLN A 98 7.73 6.43 -10.44
C GLN A 98 9.05 6.65 -9.70
N ARG A 99 9.03 7.10 -8.44
CA ARG A 99 10.27 7.28 -7.66
C ARG A 99 10.89 5.96 -7.19
N LEU A 100 10.10 4.89 -7.15
CA LEU A 100 10.54 3.57 -6.66
C LEU A 100 10.97 2.62 -7.79
N ASN A 101 10.85 3.05 -9.06
CA ASN A 101 11.17 2.26 -10.25
C ASN A 101 12.06 3.06 -11.21
#